data_AF-B8HKH7-F1
#
_entry.id   AF-B8HKH7-F1
#
_cell.length_a   1.000
_cell.length_b   1.000
_cell.length_c   1.000
_cell.angle_alpha   90.00
_cell.angle_beta   90.00
_cell.angle_gamma   90.00
#
_symmetry.space_group_name_H-M   'P 1'
#
loop_
_entity.id
_entity.type
_entity.pdbx_description
1 polymer ?
#
loop_
_entity_poly.entity_id
_entity_poly.type
_entity_poly.pdbx_seq_one_letter_code
_entity_poly.pdbx_strand_id
1 'polypeptide(L)'
;MADPSERLCFDLDQSPFFCDGHGYLIMSRSLGGMTVAEFCQAHYEGNERDRKALVRRGIYLPLLFDGDCMLDDALVVVGDLTPEESSEAIKVLTWKLNLACGHLLICCECGEAEEIENAVQNQREEHWAVFESIEIPPGEYLFELYATRPHFILRFSALIEQPPMPQMEDGWIELPSLGEFFEDSDDG
;
A
#
# COMPACT_ATOMS: atom_id res chain seq x y z
N MET A 1 -23.46 -0.21 10.68
CA MET A 1 -22.30 0.65 10.97
C MET A 1 -21.40 -0.17 11.86
N ALA A 2 -20.26 -0.61 11.35
CA ALA A 2 -19.28 -1.38 12.12
C ALA A 2 -18.79 -0.55 13.31
N ASP A 3 -18.49 -1.22 14.42
CA ASP A 3 -17.92 -0.57 15.60
C ASP A 3 -16.52 -0.05 15.23
N PRO A 4 -16.18 1.23 15.47
CA PRO A 4 -14.83 1.76 15.21
C PRO A 4 -13.72 1.07 16.01
N SER A 5 -14.06 0.17 16.94
CA SER A 5 -13.13 -0.71 17.65
C SER A 5 -12.95 -2.10 17.02
N GLU A 6 -13.70 -2.41 15.96
CA GLU A 6 -13.62 -3.70 15.29
C GLU A 6 -12.42 -3.73 14.35
N ARG A 7 -11.43 -4.56 14.72
CA ARG A 7 -10.28 -4.86 13.87
C ARG A 7 -10.76 -5.47 12.56
N LEU A 8 -10.40 -4.86 11.43
CA LEU A 8 -10.62 -5.43 10.11
C LEU A 8 -9.35 -6.08 9.61
N CYS A 9 -9.49 -7.20 8.92
CA CYS A 9 -8.37 -8.02 8.45
C CYS A 9 -8.72 -8.56 7.06
N PHE A 10 -7.85 -8.33 6.08
CA PHE A 10 -8.02 -8.78 4.72
C PHE A 10 -6.74 -9.50 4.28
N ASP A 11 -6.90 -10.73 3.82
CA ASP A 11 -5.80 -11.61 3.41
C ASP A 11 -5.71 -11.58 1.88
N LEU A 12 -4.62 -11.04 1.35
CA LEU A 12 -4.43 -10.93 -0.10
C LEU A 12 -4.16 -12.28 -0.76
N ASP A 13 -3.69 -13.29 -0.02
CA ASP A 13 -3.52 -14.66 -0.55
C ASP A 13 -4.88 -15.30 -0.95
N GLN A 14 -6.00 -14.74 -0.47
CA GLN A 14 -7.35 -15.17 -0.82
C GLN A 14 -7.96 -14.35 -1.96
N SER A 15 -7.19 -13.45 -2.57
CA SER A 15 -7.58 -12.58 -3.68
C SER A 15 -7.05 -13.10 -5.02
N PRO A 16 -7.69 -12.78 -6.17
CA PRO A 16 -7.06 -12.92 -7.49
C PRO A 16 -5.97 -11.87 -7.77
N PHE A 17 -5.57 -11.06 -6.78
CA PHE A 17 -4.51 -10.08 -6.90
C PHE A 17 -3.16 -10.74 -7.17
N PHE A 18 -2.42 -10.22 -8.13
CA PHE A 18 -1.09 -10.68 -8.46
C PHE A 18 -0.26 -9.55 -9.05
N CYS A 19 1.00 -9.44 -8.62
CA CYS A 19 1.94 -8.47 -9.16
C CYS A 19 3.27 -9.12 -9.56
N ASP A 20 3.48 -9.30 -10.86
CA ASP A 20 4.72 -9.83 -11.46
C ASP A 20 5.88 -8.82 -11.48
N GLY A 21 5.83 -7.81 -10.60
CA GLY A 21 6.78 -6.71 -10.61
C GLY A 21 7.12 -6.19 -9.23
N HIS A 22 8.11 -5.29 -9.23
CA HIS A 22 8.69 -4.69 -8.03
C HIS A 22 7.88 -3.52 -7.45
N GLY A 23 7.02 -2.90 -8.26
CA GLY A 23 6.36 -1.64 -7.94
C GLY A 23 4.92 -1.82 -7.48
N TYR A 24 4.54 -1.10 -6.43
CA TYR A 24 3.17 -1.07 -5.91
C TYR A 24 2.70 0.35 -5.64
N LEU A 25 1.45 0.64 -5.97
CA LEU A 25 0.77 1.88 -5.60
C LEU A 25 -0.29 1.58 -4.54
N ILE A 26 -0.09 2.08 -3.33
CA ILE A 26 -1.08 2.01 -2.24
C ILE A 26 -1.82 3.34 -2.19
N MET A 27 -3.10 3.39 -2.55
CA MET A 27 -3.80 4.66 -2.78
C MET A 27 -5.27 4.65 -2.39
N SER A 28 -5.86 5.84 -2.26
CA SER A 28 -7.32 5.94 -2.22
C SER A 28 -7.90 5.85 -3.62
N ARG A 29 -8.99 5.09 -3.80
CA ARG A 29 -9.75 5.06 -5.07
C ARG A 29 -10.19 6.45 -5.54
N SER A 30 -10.37 7.40 -4.62
CA SER A 30 -10.74 8.79 -4.94
C SER A 30 -9.62 9.63 -5.53
N LEU A 31 -8.37 9.15 -5.50
CA LEU A 31 -7.17 9.87 -5.94
C LEU A 31 -7.04 11.28 -5.32
N GLY A 32 -7.58 11.47 -4.11
CA GLY A 32 -7.61 12.78 -3.46
C GLY A 32 -8.45 13.84 -4.20
N GLY A 33 -9.46 13.40 -4.95
CA GLY A 33 -10.33 14.23 -5.78
C GLY A 33 -9.78 14.57 -7.16
N MET A 34 -8.63 13.99 -7.54
CA MET A 34 -8.05 14.12 -8.88
C MET A 34 -8.76 13.18 -9.86
N THR A 35 -8.72 13.55 -11.15
CA THR A 35 -9.03 12.60 -12.23
C THR A 35 -7.88 11.60 -12.41
N VAL A 36 -8.16 10.44 -13.01
CA VAL A 36 -7.12 9.45 -13.37
C VAL A 36 -6.05 10.10 -14.25
N ALA A 37 -6.44 10.88 -15.26
CA ALA A 37 -5.51 11.58 -16.14
C ALA A 37 -4.58 12.55 -15.39
N GLU A 38 -5.10 13.33 -14.44
CA GLU A 38 -4.28 14.23 -13.62
C GLU A 38 -3.31 13.45 -12.72
N PHE A 39 -3.77 12.33 -12.14
CA PHE A 39 -2.93 11.47 -11.33
C PHE A 39 -1.80 10.83 -12.14
N CYS A 40 -2.14 10.19 -13.26
CA CYS A 40 -1.20 9.55 -14.17
C CYS A 40 -0.20 10.56 -14.74
N GLN A 41 -0.64 11.76 -15.13
CA GLN A 41 0.27 12.81 -15.58
C GLN A 41 1.28 13.18 -14.49
N ALA A 42 0.82 13.39 -13.25
CA ALA A 42 1.72 13.75 -12.15
C ALA A 42 2.63 12.58 -11.70
N HIS A 43 2.18 11.33 -11.84
CA HIS A 43 2.93 10.15 -11.45
C HIS A 43 3.96 9.73 -12.52
N TYR A 44 3.52 9.52 -13.76
CA TYR A 44 4.32 8.98 -14.85
C TYR A 44 5.14 10.04 -15.59
N GLU A 45 4.52 11.17 -15.89
CA GLU A 45 5.14 12.24 -16.70
C GLU A 45 5.69 13.37 -15.83
N GLY A 46 5.27 13.43 -14.57
CA GLY A 46 5.67 14.41 -13.60
C GLY A 46 7.11 14.23 -13.15
N ASN A 47 7.70 15.30 -12.63
CA ASN A 47 9.01 15.22 -11.99
C ASN A 47 8.86 14.73 -10.53
N GLU A 48 9.99 14.45 -9.90
CA GLU A 48 10.05 14.00 -8.51
C GLU A 48 9.31 14.93 -7.52
N ARG A 49 9.31 16.25 -7.76
CA ARG A 49 8.58 17.21 -6.92
C ARG A 49 7.07 17.03 -7.03
N ASP A 50 6.56 16.71 -8.21
CA ASP A 50 5.13 16.46 -8.44
C ASP A 50 4.70 15.19 -7.69
N ARG A 51 5.46 14.11 -7.83
CA ARG A 51 5.27 12.85 -7.07
C ARG A 51 5.33 13.06 -5.55
N LYS A 52 6.36 13.77 -5.07
CA LYS A 52 6.51 14.12 -3.64
C LYS A 52 5.34 14.96 -3.12
N ALA A 53 4.73 15.81 -3.95
CA ALA A 53 3.58 16.61 -3.53
C ALA A 53 2.33 15.74 -3.31
N LEU A 54 2.11 14.73 -4.16
CA LEU A 54 1.02 13.77 -4.00
C LEU A 54 1.21 12.88 -2.76
N VAL A 55 2.41 12.33 -2.56
CA VAL A 55 2.76 11.54 -1.36
C VAL A 55 2.61 12.39 -0.10
N ARG A 56 3.05 13.66 -0.13
CA ARG A 56 2.89 14.59 1.00
C ARG A 56 1.43 14.84 1.38
N ARG A 57 0.53 14.82 0.40
CA ARG A 57 -0.92 14.94 0.60
C ARG A 57 -1.55 13.64 1.11
N GLY A 58 -0.83 12.52 1.11
CA GLY A 58 -1.34 11.20 1.49
C GLY A 58 -2.29 10.63 0.44
N ILE A 59 -2.16 11.01 -0.83
CA ILE A 59 -3.02 10.49 -1.92
C ILE A 59 -2.66 9.03 -2.23
N TYR A 60 -1.36 8.77 -2.31
CA TYR A 60 -0.83 7.45 -2.59
C TYR A 60 0.58 7.27 -2.00
N LEU A 61 1.04 6.03 -2.00
CA LEU A 61 2.38 5.59 -1.65
C LEU A 61 2.95 4.75 -2.81
N PRO A 62 3.99 5.24 -3.51
CA PRO A 62 4.77 4.47 -4.47
C PRO A 62 5.81 3.64 -3.73
N LEU A 63 5.62 2.32 -3.66
CA LEU A 63 6.54 1.38 -3.03
C LEU A 63 7.30 0.62 -4.13
N LEU A 64 8.62 0.52 -3.99
CA LEU A 64 9.47 -0.25 -4.89
C LEU A 64 10.27 -1.25 -4.06
N PHE A 65 10.01 -2.54 -4.23
CA PHE A 65 10.71 -3.59 -3.50
C PHE A 65 11.87 -4.17 -4.31
N ASP A 66 12.92 -4.66 -3.63
CA ASP A 66 13.99 -5.47 -4.24
C ASP A 66 13.55 -6.94 -4.45
N GLY A 67 12.41 -7.13 -5.11
CA GLY A 67 11.81 -8.45 -5.35
C GLY A 67 10.42 -8.36 -5.98
N ASP A 68 9.98 -9.42 -6.65
CA ASP A 68 8.66 -9.52 -7.27
C ASP A 68 7.64 -10.14 -6.31
N CYS A 69 6.34 -9.91 -6.54
CA CYS A 69 5.23 -10.51 -5.77
C CYS A 69 5.25 -10.22 -4.26
N MET A 70 6.00 -9.20 -3.81
CA MET A 70 6.23 -8.91 -2.39
C MET A 70 4.96 -8.60 -1.59
N LEU A 71 3.86 -8.14 -2.21
CA LEU A 71 2.60 -7.90 -1.50
C LEU A 71 1.48 -8.87 -1.88
N ASP A 72 1.75 -9.90 -2.67
CA ASP A 72 0.71 -10.79 -3.20
C ASP A 72 0.01 -11.59 -2.08
N ASP A 73 0.75 -11.95 -1.03
CA ASP A 73 0.27 -12.66 0.16
C ASP A 73 0.18 -11.76 1.41
N ALA A 74 0.21 -10.44 1.23
CA ALA A 74 0.23 -9.51 2.36
C ALA A 74 -1.10 -9.48 3.13
N LEU A 75 -1.00 -9.19 4.44
CA LEU A 75 -2.14 -9.01 5.31
C LEU A 75 -2.44 -7.52 5.48
N VAL A 76 -3.66 -7.10 5.18
CA VAL A 76 -4.13 -5.73 5.42
C VAL A 76 -4.92 -5.67 6.72
N VAL A 77 -4.46 -4.87 7.67
CA VAL A 77 -5.05 -4.75 9.02
C VAL A 77 -5.49 -3.32 9.28
N VAL A 78 -6.76 -3.12 9.64
CA VAL A 78 -7.26 -1.83 10.16
C VAL A 78 -7.49 -1.98 11.66
N GLY A 79 -6.71 -1.25 12.46
CA GLY A 79 -6.69 -1.37 13.92
C GLY A 79 -5.37 -1.92 14.45
N ASP A 80 -5.43 -2.60 15.58
CA ASP A 80 -4.26 -3.14 16.26
C ASP A 80 -3.83 -4.50 15.70
N LEU A 81 -2.51 -4.71 15.65
CA LEU A 81 -1.94 -6.04 15.39
C LEU A 81 -2.22 -6.94 16.59
N THR A 82 -2.37 -8.24 16.34
CA THR A 82 -2.42 -9.22 17.43
C THR A 82 -1.06 -9.31 18.13
N PRO A 83 -0.99 -9.86 19.36
CA PRO A 83 0.29 -10.09 20.04
C PRO A 83 1.27 -10.93 19.20
N GLU A 84 0.75 -11.91 18.46
CA GLU A 84 1.53 -12.79 17.59
C GLU A 84 2.13 -11.97 16.43
N GLU A 85 1.28 -11.27 15.67
CA GLU A 85 1.69 -10.38 14.57
C GLU A 85 2.74 -9.36 15.04
N SER A 86 2.49 -8.72 16.18
CA SER A 86 3.41 -7.70 16.71
C SER A 86 4.73 -8.26 17.24
N SER A 87 4.79 -9.53 17.60
CA SER A 87 6.00 -10.13 18.20
C SER A 87 7.08 -10.44 17.17
N GLU A 88 6.70 -10.70 15.93
CA GLU A 88 7.59 -11.06 14.81
C GLU A 88 7.75 -9.92 13.80
N ALA A 89 6.88 -8.92 13.84
CA ALA A 89 6.85 -7.81 12.90
C ALA A 89 8.01 -6.82 13.08
N ILE A 90 8.77 -6.61 12.01
CA ILE A 90 9.77 -5.56 11.88
C ILE A 90 9.14 -4.39 11.13
N LYS A 91 9.06 -3.22 11.76
CA LYS A 91 8.50 -2.02 11.11
C LYS A 91 9.45 -1.50 10.03
N VAL A 92 8.95 -1.39 8.82
CA VAL A 92 9.72 -1.00 7.63
C VAL A 92 9.44 0.45 7.23
N LEU A 93 8.17 0.82 7.16
CA LEU A 93 7.73 2.12 6.69
C LEU A 93 6.65 2.68 7.60
N THR A 94 6.63 4.00 7.76
CA THR A 94 5.54 4.71 8.41
C THR A 94 5.25 5.97 7.64
N TRP A 95 4.01 6.13 7.19
CA TRP A 95 3.55 7.34 6.55
C TRP A 95 2.07 7.59 6.82
N LYS A 96 1.50 8.62 6.21
CA LYS A 96 0.06 8.85 6.21
C LYS A 96 -0.57 8.47 4.88
N LEU A 97 -1.81 8.02 4.93
CA LEU A 97 -2.65 7.83 3.75
C LEU A 97 -4.05 8.39 4.05
N ASN A 98 -4.61 9.13 3.09
CA ASN A 98 -5.95 9.70 3.20
C ASN A 98 -6.92 8.90 2.32
N LEU A 99 -7.77 8.12 2.96
CA LEU A 99 -8.78 7.28 2.31
C LEU A 99 -10.14 7.99 2.28
N ALA A 100 -10.24 9.10 1.55
CA ALA A 100 -11.41 9.98 1.59
C ALA A 100 -12.74 9.32 1.19
N CYS A 101 -12.71 8.28 0.33
CA CYS A 101 -13.90 7.56 -0.13
C CYS A 101 -14.10 6.18 0.52
N GLY A 102 -13.27 5.85 1.51
CA GLY A 102 -13.33 4.56 2.21
C GLY A 102 -13.04 3.33 1.35
N HIS A 103 -12.23 3.51 0.31
CA HIS A 103 -11.75 2.42 -0.54
C HIS A 103 -10.24 2.60 -0.71
N LEU A 104 -9.51 1.59 -0.26
CA LEU A 104 -8.08 1.41 -0.47
C LEU A 104 -7.88 0.63 -1.76
N LEU A 105 -6.98 1.10 -2.61
CA LEU A 105 -6.46 0.35 -3.75
C LEU A 105 -5.03 -0.06 -3.47
N ILE A 106 -4.72 -1.30 -3.83
CA ILE A 106 -3.36 -1.84 -3.94
C ILE A 106 -3.21 -2.22 -5.40
N CYS A 107 -2.40 -1.48 -6.15
CA CYS A 107 -2.18 -1.75 -7.56
C CYS A 107 -0.74 -2.22 -7.78
N CYS A 108 -0.58 -3.26 -8.59
CA CYS A 108 0.69 -3.56 -9.22
C CYS A 108 1.02 -2.45 -10.20
N GLU A 109 2.23 -1.92 -10.10
CA GLU A 109 2.65 -0.88 -11.01
C GLU A 109 3.10 -1.47 -12.35
N CYS A 110 2.32 -1.20 -13.40
CA CYS A 110 2.56 -1.69 -14.76
C CYS A 110 2.87 -0.57 -15.77
N GLY A 111 2.82 0.71 -15.36
CA GLY A 111 3.11 1.84 -16.23
C GLY A 111 1.98 2.26 -17.17
N GLU A 112 0.79 1.67 -17.03
CA GLU A 112 -0.34 1.89 -17.94
C GLU A 112 -1.48 2.63 -17.22
N ALA A 113 -1.86 3.80 -17.76
CA ALA A 113 -2.96 4.60 -17.20
C ALA A 113 -4.31 3.86 -17.25
N GLU A 114 -4.48 2.93 -18.20
CA GLU A 114 -5.67 2.09 -18.31
C GLU A 114 -5.87 1.21 -17.07
N GLU A 115 -4.79 0.67 -16.49
CA GLU A 115 -4.90 -0.14 -15.28
C GLU A 115 -5.29 0.68 -14.04
N ILE A 116 -4.83 1.93 -13.97
CA ILE A 116 -5.30 2.87 -12.93
C ILE A 116 -6.78 3.19 -13.12
N GLU A 117 -7.24 3.39 -14.36
CA GLU A 117 -8.65 3.61 -14.67
C GLU A 117 -9.50 2.39 -14.27
N ASN A 118 -9.07 1.18 -14.64
CA ASN A 118 -9.71 -0.08 -14.28
C ASN A 118 -9.78 -0.24 -12.75
N ALA A 119 -8.70 0.06 -12.04
CA ALA A 119 -8.65 0.01 -10.57
C ALA A 119 -9.63 1.00 -9.92
N VAL A 120 -9.66 2.25 -10.40
CA VAL A 120 -10.58 3.29 -9.91
C VAL A 120 -12.04 2.94 -10.18
N GLN A 121 -12.33 2.32 -11.32
CA GLN A 121 -13.67 1.86 -11.70
C GLN A 121 -14.03 0.47 -11.13
N ASN A 122 -13.08 -0.20 -10.47
CA ASN A 122 -13.20 -1.56 -9.97
C ASN A 122 -13.59 -2.58 -11.07
N GLN A 123 -13.01 -2.42 -12.26
CA GLN A 123 -13.16 -3.35 -13.39
C GLN A 123 -12.05 -4.40 -13.31
N ARG A 124 -12.37 -5.56 -12.72
CA ARG A 124 -11.41 -6.65 -12.47
C ARG A 124 -11.57 -7.76 -13.49
N GLU A 125 -10.48 -8.32 -13.97
CA GLU A 125 -10.51 -9.62 -14.65
C GLU A 125 -10.69 -10.74 -13.61
N GLU A 126 -11.52 -11.74 -13.90
CA GLU A 126 -11.93 -12.77 -12.92
C GLU A 126 -10.79 -13.71 -12.47
N HIS A 127 -9.68 -13.78 -13.22
CA HIS A 127 -8.63 -14.78 -13.01
C HIS A 127 -7.23 -14.19 -12.82
N TRP A 128 -7.07 -12.88 -12.99
CA TRP A 128 -5.79 -12.20 -12.87
C TRP A 128 -6.02 -10.69 -12.70
N ALA A 129 -6.02 -10.22 -11.45
CA ALA A 129 -6.23 -8.81 -11.18
C ALA A 129 -4.92 -8.15 -10.78
N VAL A 130 -4.48 -7.16 -11.56
CA VAL A 130 -3.30 -6.33 -11.21
C VAL A 130 -3.60 -5.31 -10.11
N PHE A 131 -4.79 -5.37 -9.50
CA PHE A 131 -5.15 -4.56 -8.34
C PHE A 131 -6.13 -5.26 -7.39
N GLU A 132 -6.12 -4.81 -6.14
CA GLU A 132 -7.10 -5.10 -5.10
C GLU A 132 -7.78 -3.83 -4.60
N SER A 133 -9.08 -3.93 -4.28
CA SER A 133 -9.91 -2.85 -3.77
C SER A 133 -10.56 -3.28 -2.46
N ILE A 134 -10.15 -2.66 -1.36
CA ILE A 134 -10.57 -3.00 0.00
C ILE A 134 -11.42 -1.89 0.58
N GLU A 135 -12.59 -2.24 1.12
CA GLU A 135 -13.43 -1.31 1.87
C GLU A 135 -12.85 -1.07 3.27
N ILE A 136 -12.41 0.16 3.53
CA ILE A 136 -11.89 0.63 4.82
C ILE A 136 -12.65 1.90 5.15
N PRO A 137 -13.10 2.17 6.40
CA PRO A 137 -13.83 3.40 6.70
C PRO A 137 -13.11 4.67 6.21
N PRO A 138 -13.82 5.70 5.71
CA PRO A 138 -13.16 6.92 5.28
C PRO A 138 -12.39 7.60 6.41
N GLY A 139 -11.18 8.11 6.13
CA GLY A 139 -10.38 8.80 7.14
C GLY A 139 -8.93 9.07 6.76
N GLU A 140 -8.23 9.77 7.65
CA GLU A 140 -6.78 9.92 7.59
C GLU A 140 -6.13 8.86 8.49
N TYR A 141 -5.27 8.05 7.88
CA TYR A 141 -4.65 6.91 8.52
C TYR A 141 -3.15 7.12 8.67
N LEU A 142 -2.61 6.68 9.80
CA LEU A 142 -1.22 6.25 9.89
C LEU A 142 -1.13 4.90 9.20
N PHE A 143 -0.40 4.86 8.09
CA PHE A 143 0.00 3.66 7.38
C PHE A 143 1.34 3.18 7.90
N GLU A 144 1.42 1.90 8.24
CA GLU A 144 2.65 1.25 8.66
C GLU A 144 2.81 -0.05 7.86
N LEU A 145 3.99 -0.24 7.27
CA LEU A 145 4.37 -1.49 6.64
C LEU A 145 5.28 -2.26 7.60
N TYR A 146 4.96 -3.52 7.83
CA TYR A 146 5.77 -4.42 8.63
C TYR A 146 6.19 -5.63 7.79
N ALA A 147 7.45 -6.03 7.92
CA ALA A 147 7.92 -7.33 7.45
C ALA A 147 7.64 -8.37 8.54
N THR A 148 6.98 -9.46 8.18
CA THR A 148 6.84 -10.67 9.02
C THR A 148 7.19 -11.89 8.16
N ARG A 149 7.41 -13.06 8.76
CA ARG A 149 7.51 -14.30 7.98
C ARG A 149 6.10 -14.93 7.88
N PRO A 150 5.62 -15.35 6.69
CA PRO A 150 6.25 -15.27 5.36
C PRO A 150 5.91 -14.02 4.53
N HIS A 151 5.12 -13.06 5.04
CA HIS A 151 4.50 -11.99 4.25
C HIS A 151 4.71 -10.58 4.85
N PHE A 152 4.26 -9.52 4.16
CA PHE A 152 4.16 -8.19 4.75
C PHE A 152 2.80 -7.94 5.42
N ILE A 153 2.75 -7.05 6.41
CA ILE A 153 1.51 -6.52 6.99
C ILE A 153 1.40 -5.03 6.68
N LEU A 154 0.30 -4.64 6.05
CA LEU A 154 -0.11 -3.25 5.82
C LEU A 154 -1.10 -2.85 6.92
N ARG A 155 -0.61 -2.13 7.93
CA ARG A 155 -1.42 -1.67 9.06
C ARG A 155 -1.92 -0.25 8.85
N PHE A 156 -3.20 -0.04 9.12
CA PHE A 156 -3.88 1.25 9.12
C PHE A 156 -4.42 1.55 10.52
N SER A 157 -3.98 2.66 11.11
CA SER A 157 -4.46 3.15 12.41
C SER A 157 -4.76 4.65 12.36
N ALA A 158 -5.41 5.20 13.39
CA ALA A 158 -5.72 6.63 13.42
C ALA A 158 -4.44 7.47 13.37
N LEU A 159 -4.41 8.49 12.50
CA LEU A 159 -3.30 9.43 12.43
C LEU A 159 -3.35 10.39 13.63
N ILE A 160 -2.50 10.17 14.63
CA ILE A 160 -2.39 11.03 15.83
C ILE A 160 -1.39 12.17 15.59
N GLU A 161 -0.27 11.84 14.95
CA GLU A 161 0.81 12.78 14.63
C GLU A 161 1.33 12.52 13.23
N GLN A 162 1.74 13.58 12.53
CA GLN A 162 2.34 13.49 11.21
C GLN A 162 3.74 12.88 11.30
N PRO A 163 4.00 11.68 10.73
CA PRO A 163 5.35 11.13 10.67
C PRO A 163 6.28 12.00 9.80
N PRO A 164 7.61 11.85 9.89
CA PRO A 164 8.55 12.45 8.95
C PRO A 164 8.34 11.86 7.56
N MET A 165 8.54 12.68 6.51
CA MET A 165 8.38 12.25 5.13
C MET A 165 9.36 11.13 4.80
N PRO A 166 8.90 9.99 4.23
CA PRO A 166 9.80 8.93 3.81
C PRO A 166 10.79 9.49 2.78
N GLN A 167 12.00 8.95 2.81
CA GLN A 167 12.96 9.20 1.75
C GLN A 167 12.40 8.60 0.45
N MET A 168 12.64 9.31 -0.64
CA MET A 168 12.23 8.87 -1.96
C MET A 168 13.35 9.12 -2.94
N GLU A 169 13.62 8.13 -3.77
CA GLU A 169 14.58 8.15 -4.88
C GLU A 169 13.80 7.96 -6.18
N ASP A 170 14.04 8.82 -7.17
CA ASP A 170 13.33 8.85 -8.46
C ASP A 170 11.79 8.85 -8.40
N GLY A 171 11.20 9.14 -7.24
CA GLY A 171 9.75 9.15 -7.03
C GLY A 171 9.19 7.91 -6.33
N TRP A 172 10.05 6.98 -5.92
CA TRP A 172 9.72 5.73 -5.24
C TRP A 172 10.20 5.74 -3.80
N ILE A 173 9.49 5.02 -2.93
CA ILE A 173 10.00 4.63 -1.61
C ILE A 173 10.60 3.24 -1.80
N GLU A 174 11.92 3.17 -1.81
CA GLU A 174 12.66 1.92 -1.95
C GLU A 174 12.57 1.10 -0.66
N LEU A 175 12.27 -0.19 -0.81
CA LEU A 175 12.08 -1.13 0.26
C LEU A 175 12.93 -2.38 -0.02
N PRO A 176 13.59 -2.93 1.00
CA PRO A 176 14.30 -4.20 0.88
C PRO A 176 13.31 -5.37 0.68
N SER A 177 13.84 -6.51 0.23
CA SER A 177 13.08 -7.76 0.14
C SER A 177 12.84 -8.36 1.54
N LEU A 178 11.90 -9.33 1.64
CA LEU A 178 11.69 -10.05 2.90
C LEU A 178 12.95 -10.78 3.39
N GLY A 179 13.77 -11.32 2.48
CA GLY A 179 14.97 -12.08 2.83
C GLY A 179 15.94 -11.25 3.68
N GLU A 180 16.18 -10.01 3.28
CA GLU A 180 17.13 -9.10 3.92
C GLU A 180 16.77 -8.75 5.36
N PHE A 181 15.51 -8.87 5.77
CA PHE A 181 15.10 -8.65 7.16
C PHE A 181 15.43 -9.81 8.10
N PHE A 182 15.57 -11.02 7.56
CA PHE A 182 15.63 -12.23 8.37
C PHE A 182 16.83 -13.14 8.07
N GLU A 183 17.79 -12.73 7.23
CA GLU A 183 19.00 -13.48 6.85
C GLU A 183 19.91 -13.87 8.03
N ASP A 184 19.82 -13.17 9.18
CA ASP A 184 20.64 -13.46 10.37
C ASP A 184 20.00 -14.48 11.35
N SER A 185 18.84 -15.06 11.03
CA SER A 185 18.08 -15.90 11.97
C SER A 185 18.27 -17.42 11.83
N ASP A 186 19.06 -17.89 10.86
CA ASP A 186 19.28 -19.33 10.61
C ASP A 186 20.51 -19.94 11.34
N ASP A 187 21.18 -19.19 12.22
CA ASP A 187 22.28 -19.68 13.08
C ASP A 187 21.83 -19.97 14.54
N GLY A 188 20.75 -20.74 14.72
CA GLY A 188 20.18 -21.09 16.04
C GLY A 188 19.85 -22.57 16.24
#